data_AF-F9EH08-F1
#
_entry.id   AF-F9EH08-F1
#
_cell.length_a   1.000
_cell.length_b   1.000
_cell.length_c   1.000
_cell.angle_alpha   90.00
_cell.angle_beta   90.00
_cell.angle_gamma   90.00
#
_symmetry.space_group_name_H-M   'P 1'
#
loop_
_entity.id
_entity.type
_entity.pdbx_description
1 polymer ?
#
loop_
_entity_poly.entity_id
_entity_poly.type
_entity_poly.pdbx_seq_one_letter_code
_entity_poly.pdbx_strand_id
1 'polypeptide(L)'
;MLGVDPGLTRCGLGCVDIDPRRRARLVRMGVVRTPPSQSPEQRLLTIAEAFEDWIAGLAPTAVSIERVFAQDNLRSVIGVAQVTGVAMVVGARAGLEVALHTPSEAKAAVTGSGTAGKAQVQVMVQRILGLVEPPRPSDAADALAQAICHGWRGGGTGADGAAEMVSAGGSVRVSARTSAQRQWAAAQAAVRRTGAVDPRRRR
;
A
#
# COMPACT_ATOMS: atom_id res chain seq x y z
N MET A 1 -2.28 8.95 0.60
CA MET A 1 -2.14 7.48 0.53
C MET A 1 -0.70 7.13 0.22
N LEU A 2 -0.08 6.24 1.00
CA LEU A 2 1.26 5.72 0.74
C LEU A 2 1.16 4.32 0.12
N GLY A 3 1.90 4.06 -0.95
CA GLY A 3 1.97 2.78 -1.65
C GLY A 3 3.39 2.20 -1.58
N VAL A 4 3.47 0.88 -1.50
CA VAL A 4 4.71 0.11 -1.35
C VAL A 4 4.74 -1.02 -2.35
N ASP A 5 5.79 -1.03 -3.17
CA ASP A 5 6.21 -2.18 -3.99
C ASP A 5 7.41 -2.84 -3.31
N PRO A 6 7.19 -3.89 -2.50
CA PRO A 6 8.19 -4.44 -1.61
C PRO A 6 9.27 -5.21 -2.40
N GLY A 7 10.52 -4.96 -2.06
CA GLY A 7 11.63 -5.76 -2.56
C GLY A 7 12.88 -5.54 -1.72
N LEU A 8 13.57 -6.63 -1.39
CA LEU A 8 14.72 -6.55 -0.50
C LEU A 8 15.86 -5.72 -1.11
N THR A 9 16.07 -5.78 -2.43
CA THR A 9 17.11 -4.99 -3.13
C THR A 9 16.60 -3.62 -3.58
N ARG A 10 15.33 -3.54 -3.98
CA ARG A 10 14.66 -2.33 -4.46
C ARG A 10 13.25 -2.34 -3.89
N CYS A 11 12.95 -1.39 -3.02
CA CYS A 11 11.62 -1.20 -2.45
C CYS A 11 11.06 0.12 -2.98
N GLY A 12 10.02 0.05 -3.80
CA GLY A 12 9.35 1.20 -4.38
C GLY A 12 8.43 1.87 -3.35
N LEU A 13 8.49 3.19 -3.25
CA LEU A 13 7.63 4.01 -2.39
C LEU A 13 6.97 5.10 -3.23
N GLY A 14 5.65 5.26 -3.06
CA GLY A 14 4.86 6.26 -3.78
C GLY A 14 3.77 6.84 -2.89
N CYS A 15 3.74 8.16 -2.73
CA CYS A 15 2.69 8.86 -2.00
C CYS A 15 1.88 9.71 -2.97
N VAL A 16 0.57 9.56 -2.89
CA VAL A 16 -0.40 10.35 -3.67
C VAL A 16 -1.44 10.95 -2.74
N ASP A 17 -1.84 12.17 -3.06
CA ASP A 17 -3.04 12.78 -2.49
C ASP A 17 -4.23 12.44 -3.40
N ILE A 18 -5.36 12.03 -2.81
CA ILE A 18 -6.55 11.63 -3.54
C ILE A 18 -7.74 12.33 -2.93
N ASP A 19 -8.38 13.20 -3.72
CA ASP A 19 -9.53 13.97 -3.26
C ASP A 19 -10.82 13.11 -3.24
N PRO A 20 -11.91 13.59 -2.62
CA PRO A 20 -13.20 12.88 -2.61
C PRO A 20 -13.82 12.64 -4.00
N ARG A 21 -13.36 13.35 -5.04
CA ARG A 21 -13.75 13.15 -6.44
C ARG A 21 -12.80 12.17 -7.16
N ARG A 22 -11.96 11.45 -6.42
CA ARG A 22 -10.98 10.48 -6.89
C ARG A 22 -9.88 11.07 -7.77
N ARG A 23 -9.64 12.38 -7.73
CA ARG A 23 -8.51 13.00 -8.45
C ARG A 23 -7.24 12.74 -7.65
N ALA A 24 -6.28 12.07 -8.28
CA ALA A 24 -4.99 11.74 -7.68
C ALA A 24 -3.92 12.77 -8.08
N ARG A 25 -3.07 13.16 -7.13
CA ARG A 25 -1.90 14.03 -7.35
C ARG A 25 -0.67 13.38 -6.75
N LEU A 26 0.45 13.46 -7.45
CA LEU A 26 1.73 13.00 -6.91
C LEU A 26 2.14 13.89 -5.73
N VAL A 27 2.46 13.27 -4.59
CA VAL A 27 3.09 13.95 -3.45
C VAL A 27 4.59 13.65 -3.45
N ARG A 28 4.96 12.37 -3.52
CA ARG A 28 6.36 11.93 -3.55
C ARG A 28 6.48 10.55 -4.19
N MET A 29 7.60 10.26 -4.86
CA MET A 29 7.93 8.91 -5.31
C MET A 29 9.43 8.66 -5.14
N GLY A 30 9.83 7.40 -4.96
CA GLY A 30 11.22 7.03 -4.76
C GLY A 30 11.41 5.52 -4.68
N VAL A 31 12.68 5.10 -4.59
CA VAL A 31 13.06 3.71 -4.38
C VAL A 31 14.15 3.63 -3.33
N VAL A 32 13.90 2.85 -2.29
CA VAL A 32 14.92 2.46 -1.32
C VAL A 32 15.75 1.34 -1.94
N ARG A 33 17.07 1.54 -2.01
CA ARG A 33 18.00 0.56 -2.58
C ARG A 33 18.91 0.05 -1.48
N THR A 34 19.05 -1.26 -1.38
CA THR A 34 19.99 -1.87 -0.43
C THR A 34 21.04 -2.70 -1.18
N PRO A 35 22.33 -2.62 -0.80
CA PRO A 35 23.38 -3.44 -1.40
C PRO A 35 23.17 -4.93 -1.13
N PRO A 36 23.37 -5.82 -2.11
CA PRO A 36 23.30 -7.27 -1.88
C PRO A 36 24.42 -7.81 -0.99
N SER A 37 25.49 -7.03 -0.77
CA SER A 37 26.60 -7.37 0.12
C SER A 37 26.27 -7.21 1.60
N GLN A 38 25.21 -6.47 1.95
CA GLN A 38 24.74 -6.34 3.33
C GLN A 38 23.93 -7.57 3.76
N SER A 39 23.98 -7.90 5.05
CA SER A 39 23.16 -8.97 5.59
C SER A 39 21.66 -8.64 5.52
N PRO A 40 20.76 -9.64 5.39
CA PRO A 40 19.33 -9.40 5.22
C PRO A 40 18.72 -8.48 6.30
N GLU A 41 19.09 -8.66 7.56
CA GLU A 41 18.59 -7.87 8.69
C GLU A 41 19.01 -6.40 8.61
N GLN A 42 20.21 -6.08 8.15
CA GLN A 42 20.66 -4.69 7.94
C GLN A 42 19.90 -4.03 6.78
N ARG A 43 19.61 -4.81 5.73
CA ARG A 43 18.82 -4.37 4.59
C ARG A 43 17.36 -4.09 4.99
N LEU A 44 16.79 -4.97 5.82
CA LEU A 44 15.45 -4.77 6.38
C LEU A 44 15.40 -3.54 7.30
N LEU A 45 16.43 -3.30 8.12
CA LEU A 45 16.55 -2.09 8.93
C LEU A 45 16.56 -0.83 8.07
N THR A 46 17.39 -0.80 7.03
CA THR A 46 17.45 0.33 6.08
C THR A 46 16.09 0.63 5.45
N ILE A 47 15.33 -0.41 5.10
CA ILE A 47 13.99 -0.26 4.54
C ILE A 47 12.99 0.24 5.60
N ALA A 48 13.08 -0.25 6.84
CA ALA A 48 12.23 0.18 7.94
C ALA A 48 12.42 1.68 8.24
N GLU A 49 13.67 2.12 8.39
CA GLU A 49 14.04 3.52 8.65
C GLU A 49 13.54 4.43 7.54
N ALA A 50 13.77 4.06 6.28
CA ALA A 50 13.26 4.82 5.14
C ALA A 50 11.72 4.91 5.13
N PHE A 51 11.04 3.86 5.60
CA PHE A 51 9.58 3.87 5.66
C PHE A 51 9.05 4.74 6.81
N GLU A 52 9.69 4.69 7.98
CA GLU A 52 9.43 5.57 9.12
C GLU A 52 9.63 7.05 8.72
N ASP A 53 10.72 7.37 8.02
CA ASP A 53 11.01 8.72 7.50
C ASP A 53 9.92 9.21 6.54
N TRP A 54 9.44 8.35 5.65
CA TRP A 54 8.37 8.68 4.71
C TRP A 54 7.05 8.95 5.43
N ILE A 55 6.71 8.13 6.43
CA ILE A 55 5.50 8.33 7.22
C ILE A 55 5.59 9.63 8.01
N ALA A 56 6.72 9.88 8.68
CA ALA A 56 6.93 11.10 9.46
C ALA A 56 6.88 12.37 8.59
N GLY A 57 7.52 12.34 7.42
CA GLY A 57 7.61 13.49 6.52
C GLY A 57 6.35 13.76 5.69
N LEU A 58 5.49 12.77 5.47
CA LEU A 58 4.33 12.87 4.57
C LEU A 58 2.98 12.76 5.27
N ALA A 59 2.94 12.23 6.50
CA ALA A 59 1.72 12.00 7.28
C ALA A 59 0.59 11.35 6.47
N PRO A 60 0.82 10.19 5.80
CA PRO A 60 -0.21 9.52 5.03
C PRO A 60 -1.36 9.05 5.93
N THR A 61 -2.55 8.87 5.37
CA THR A 61 -3.72 8.36 6.10
C THR A 61 -3.83 6.84 6.11
N ALA A 62 -3.18 6.18 5.14
CA ALA A 62 -3.14 4.72 4.99
C ALA A 62 -1.95 4.30 4.14
N VAL A 63 -1.59 3.02 4.26
CA VAL A 63 -0.56 2.33 3.49
C VAL A 63 -1.19 1.20 2.67
N SER A 64 -0.86 1.18 1.38
CA SER A 64 -1.17 0.11 0.43
C SER A 64 0.11 -0.66 0.10
N ILE A 65 0.13 -1.97 0.37
CA ILE A 65 1.31 -2.81 0.14
C ILE A 65 0.96 -3.85 -0.92
N GLU A 66 1.83 -4.05 -1.91
CA GLU A 66 1.66 -5.14 -2.85
C GLU A 66 1.77 -6.50 -2.14
N ARG A 67 0.81 -7.37 -2.41
CA ARG A 67 0.76 -8.73 -1.86
C ARG A 67 1.71 -9.65 -2.62
N VAL A 68 2.45 -10.45 -1.87
CA VAL A 68 3.39 -11.45 -2.40
C VAL A 68 2.65 -12.73 -2.79
N PHE A 69 2.92 -13.25 -4.00
CA PHE A 69 2.47 -14.57 -4.46
C PHE A 69 3.65 -15.51 -4.67
N ALA A 70 3.54 -16.74 -4.17
CA ALA A 70 4.63 -17.72 -4.17
C ALA A 70 4.87 -18.42 -5.52
N GLN A 71 4.01 -18.22 -6.52
CA GLN A 71 3.87 -19.15 -7.65
C GLN A 71 5.08 -19.24 -8.58
N ASP A 72 5.88 -18.17 -8.73
CA ASP A 72 6.87 -18.13 -9.83
C ASP A 72 8.35 -18.00 -9.41
N ASN A 73 8.67 -17.68 -8.14
CA ASN A 73 10.08 -17.59 -7.73
C ASN A 73 10.31 -17.67 -6.20
N LEU A 74 10.39 -18.88 -5.66
CA LEU A 74 10.54 -19.14 -4.21
C LEU A 74 11.74 -18.42 -3.57
N ARG A 75 12.84 -18.22 -4.31
CA ARG A 75 14.08 -17.63 -3.77
C ARG A 75 13.94 -16.13 -3.46
N SER A 76 13.22 -15.37 -4.28
CA SER A 76 13.01 -13.93 -4.04
C SER A 76 11.83 -13.66 -3.13
N VAL A 77 10.84 -14.57 -3.11
CA VAL A 77 9.59 -14.43 -2.36
C VAL A 77 9.80 -14.24 -0.86
N ILE A 78 10.81 -14.89 -0.28
CA ILE A 78 11.12 -14.78 1.15
C ILE A 78 11.53 -13.34 1.50
N GLY A 79 12.45 -12.75 0.73
CA GLY A 79 12.91 -11.38 0.97
C GLY A 79 11.80 -10.36 0.79
N VAL A 80 10.93 -10.55 -0.21
CA VAL A 80 9.75 -9.69 -0.42
C VAL A 80 8.76 -9.83 0.75
N ALA A 81 8.50 -11.04 1.23
CA ALA A 81 7.61 -11.28 2.36
C ALA A 81 8.16 -10.67 3.67
N GLN A 82 9.48 -10.73 3.89
CA GLN A 82 10.12 -10.06 5.03
C GLN A 82 9.94 -8.54 4.96
N VAL A 83 10.19 -7.93 3.78
CA VAL A 83 9.95 -6.48 3.57
C VAL A 83 8.49 -6.11 3.77
N THR A 84 7.57 -6.95 3.29
CA THR A 84 6.12 -6.78 3.49
C THR A 84 5.78 -6.76 4.97
N GLY A 85 6.31 -7.72 5.75
CA GLY A 85 6.12 -7.76 7.20
C GLY A 85 6.67 -6.54 7.92
N VAL A 86 7.85 -6.06 7.52
CA VAL A 86 8.43 -4.81 8.05
C VAL A 86 7.52 -3.61 7.76
N ALA A 87 7.06 -3.45 6.51
CA ALA A 87 6.16 -2.36 6.13
C ALA A 87 4.82 -2.42 6.89
N MET A 88 4.28 -3.62 7.12
CA MET A 88 3.07 -3.82 7.93
C MET A 88 3.29 -3.38 9.39
N VAL A 89 4.40 -3.79 10.02
CA VAL A 89 4.70 -3.43 11.41
C VAL A 89 4.92 -1.92 11.55
N VAL A 90 5.69 -1.31 10.65
CA VAL A 90 5.95 0.13 10.68
C VAL A 90 4.66 0.93 10.46
N GLY A 91 3.84 0.55 9.47
CA GLY A 91 2.55 1.19 9.22
C GLY A 91 1.59 1.07 10.41
N ALA A 92 1.51 -0.11 11.04
CA ALA A 92 0.68 -0.34 12.21
C ALA A 92 1.17 0.45 13.44
N ARG A 93 2.50 0.55 13.66
CA ARG A 93 3.09 1.37 14.73
C ARG A 93 2.75 2.85 14.58
N ALA A 94 2.64 3.33 13.35
CA ALA A 94 2.21 4.69 13.04
C ALA A 94 0.68 4.90 13.12
N GLY A 95 -0.10 3.88 13.49
CA GLY A 95 -1.55 3.96 13.58
C GLY A 95 -2.27 4.03 12.23
N LEU A 96 -1.60 3.65 11.14
CA LEU A 96 -2.14 3.71 9.78
C LEU A 96 -3.00 2.49 9.48
N GLU A 97 -4.02 2.67 8.65
CA GLU A 97 -4.65 1.54 7.96
C GLU A 97 -3.61 0.90 7.02
N VAL A 98 -3.43 -0.42 7.13
CA VAL A 98 -2.54 -1.20 6.26
C VAL A 98 -3.38 -2.14 5.42
N ALA A 99 -3.32 -1.96 4.10
CA ALA A 99 -4.05 -2.77 3.12
C ALA A 99 -3.09 -3.53 2.20
N LEU A 100 -3.46 -4.75 1.83
CA LEU A 100 -2.70 -5.62 0.93
C LEU A 100 -3.48 -5.86 -0.36
N HIS A 101 -2.91 -5.44 -1.50
CA HIS A 101 -3.53 -5.62 -2.82
C HIS A 101 -2.64 -6.47 -3.72
N THR A 102 -3.27 -7.30 -4.54
CA THR A 102 -2.57 -8.10 -5.53
C THR A 102 -2.03 -7.23 -6.68
N PRO A 103 -1.00 -7.70 -7.40
CA PRO A 103 -0.52 -7.00 -8.59
C PRO A 103 -1.64 -6.80 -9.63
N SER A 104 -2.51 -7.80 -9.79
CA SER A 104 -3.64 -7.75 -10.71
C SER A 104 -4.68 -6.71 -10.31
N GLU A 105 -4.94 -6.53 -9.02
CA GLU A 105 -5.83 -5.47 -8.53
C GLU A 105 -5.28 -4.08 -8.82
N ALA A 106 -3.99 -3.85 -8.57
CA ALA A 106 -3.35 -2.57 -8.86
C ALA A 106 -3.33 -2.26 -10.36
N LYS A 107 -2.98 -3.26 -11.18
CA LYS A 107 -3.06 -3.18 -12.65
C LYS A 107 -4.47 -2.86 -13.14
N ALA A 108 -5.47 -3.58 -12.63
CA ALA A 108 -6.87 -3.36 -13.00
C ALA A 108 -7.34 -1.97 -12.60
N ALA A 109 -6.94 -1.48 -11.42
CA ALA A 109 -7.32 -0.15 -10.94
C ALA A 109 -6.83 0.95 -11.89
N VAL A 110 -5.58 0.90 -12.34
CA VAL A 110 -4.99 1.97 -13.15
C VAL A 110 -5.18 1.80 -14.65
N THR A 111 -5.32 0.56 -15.15
CA THR A 111 -5.38 0.28 -16.60
C THR A 111 -6.73 -0.25 -17.08
N GLY A 112 -7.61 -0.69 -16.17
CA GLY A 112 -8.82 -1.44 -16.49
C GLY A 112 -8.59 -2.94 -16.73
N SER A 113 -7.35 -3.43 -16.72
CA SER A 113 -7.03 -4.85 -16.90
C SER A 113 -6.03 -5.36 -15.87
N GLY A 114 -6.35 -6.47 -15.20
CA GLY A 114 -5.45 -7.11 -14.23
C GLY A 114 -4.23 -7.78 -14.87
N THR A 115 -4.26 -8.01 -16.18
CA THR A 115 -3.16 -8.65 -16.93
C THR A 115 -2.28 -7.64 -17.68
N ALA A 116 -2.48 -6.34 -17.46
CA ALA A 116 -1.71 -5.29 -18.13
C ALA A 116 -0.19 -5.43 -17.89
N GLY A 117 0.58 -5.11 -18.92
CA GLY A 117 2.05 -5.10 -18.86
C GLY A 117 2.59 -3.88 -18.10
N LYS A 118 3.84 -3.99 -17.61
CA LYS A 118 4.48 -2.92 -16.80
C LYS A 118 4.53 -1.56 -17.51
N ALA A 119 4.83 -1.54 -18.81
CA ALA A 119 4.88 -0.30 -19.58
C ALA A 119 3.50 0.40 -19.64
N GLN A 120 2.42 -0.38 -19.76
CA GLN A 120 1.06 0.16 -19.77
C GLN A 120 0.69 0.74 -18.41
N VAL A 121 1.02 0.04 -17.31
CA VAL A 121 0.84 0.56 -15.95
C VAL A 121 1.55 1.89 -15.79
N GLN A 122 2.82 1.98 -16.19
CA GLN A 122 3.62 3.21 -16.08
C GLN A 122 3.00 4.38 -16.85
N VAL A 123 2.56 4.17 -18.09
CA VAL A 123 1.88 5.18 -18.91
C VAL A 123 0.55 5.61 -18.27
N MET A 124 -0.21 4.68 -17.72
CA MET A 124 -1.48 5.01 -17.08
C MET A 124 -1.27 5.78 -15.79
N VAL A 125 -0.31 5.39 -14.94
CA VAL A 125 0.04 6.15 -13.73
C VAL A 125 0.48 7.57 -14.09
N GLN A 126 1.31 7.73 -15.13
CA GLN A 126 1.70 9.04 -15.64
C GLN A 126 0.47 9.90 -15.99
N ARG A 127 -0.47 9.35 -16.76
CA ARG A 127 -1.70 10.04 -17.18
C ARG A 127 -2.60 10.40 -16.00
N ILE A 128 -2.80 9.46 -15.07
CA ILE A 128 -3.65 9.63 -13.89
C ILE A 128 -3.13 10.76 -13.01
N LEU A 129 -1.80 10.84 -12.83
CA LEU A 129 -1.15 11.84 -11.99
C LEU A 129 -0.80 13.14 -12.73
N GLY A 130 -1.07 13.20 -14.04
CA GLY A 130 -0.76 14.37 -14.87
C GLY A 130 0.74 14.68 -14.98
N LEU A 131 1.60 13.66 -14.98
CA LEU A 131 3.05 13.83 -15.02
C LEU A 131 3.55 14.08 -16.45
N VAL A 132 4.50 15.02 -16.59
CA VAL A 132 5.13 15.34 -17.88
C VAL A 132 5.90 14.13 -18.41
N GLU A 133 6.60 13.42 -17.53
CA GLU A 133 7.37 12.22 -17.86
C GLU A 133 6.86 10.99 -17.09
N PRO A 134 7.07 9.77 -17.64
CA PRO A 134 6.73 8.55 -16.94
C PRO A 134 7.47 8.45 -15.59
N PRO A 135 6.82 7.99 -14.51
CA PRO A 135 7.48 7.82 -13.22
C PRO A 135 8.63 6.81 -13.33
N ARG A 136 9.82 7.21 -12.91
CA ARG A 136 11.04 6.39 -12.93
C ARG A 136 11.68 6.35 -11.55
N PRO A 137 12.28 5.21 -11.17
CA PRO A 137 12.32 3.93 -11.88
C PRO A 137 10.97 3.17 -11.85
N SER A 138 10.86 2.03 -12.52
CA SER A 138 9.61 1.25 -12.62
C SER A 138 8.98 0.87 -11.28
N ASP A 139 9.79 0.57 -10.26
CA ASP A 139 9.29 0.20 -8.92
C ASP A 139 8.53 1.38 -8.27
N ALA A 140 8.90 2.63 -8.61
CA ALA A 140 8.16 3.80 -8.16
C ALA A 140 6.78 3.90 -8.85
N ALA A 141 6.68 3.47 -10.11
CA ALA A 141 5.41 3.41 -10.82
C ALA A 141 4.49 2.34 -10.23
N ASP A 142 5.04 1.17 -9.91
CA ASP A 142 4.32 0.06 -9.26
C ASP A 142 3.82 0.50 -7.87
N ALA A 143 4.65 1.19 -7.07
CA ALA A 143 4.24 1.75 -5.78
C ALA A 143 3.16 2.85 -5.88
N LEU A 144 3.23 3.72 -6.89
CA LEU A 144 2.18 4.72 -7.15
C LEU A 144 0.87 4.04 -7.57
N ALA A 145 0.94 2.99 -8.40
CA ALA A 145 -0.24 2.19 -8.76
C ALA A 145 -0.89 1.55 -7.52
N GLN A 146 -0.09 1.03 -6.58
CA GLN A 146 -0.59 0.52 -5.29
C GLN A 146 -1.33 1.60 -4.48
N ALA A 147 -0.77 2.80 -4.39
CA ALA A 147 -1.40 3.90 -3.66
C ALA A 147 -2.72 4.37 -4.31
N ILE A 148 -2.74 4.47 -5.65
CA ILE A 148 -3.94 4.79 -6.43
C ILE A 148 -5.00 3.71 -6.27
N CYS A 149 -4.61 2.43 -6.39
CA CYS A 149 -5.49 1.28 -6.24
C CYS A 149 -6.29 1.35 -4.93
N HIS A 150 -5.60 1.56 -3.81
CA HIS A 150 -6.25 1.64 -2.51
C HIS A 150 -7.14 2.87 -2.39
N GLY A 151 -6.66 4.07 -2.73
CA GLY A 151 -7.46 5.29 -2.55
C GLY A 151 -8.65 5.40 -3.50
N TRP A 152 -8.66 4.68 -4.62
CA TRP A 152 -9.80 4.60 -5.53
C TRP A 152 -10.89 3.61 -5.14
N ARG A 153 -10.61 2.69 -4.22
CA ARG A 153 -11.64 1.81 -3.65
C ARG A 153 -12.63 2.57 -2.74
N GLY A 154 -12.37 3.85 -2.45
CA GLY A 154 -13.18 4.70 -1.59
C GLY A 154 -13.00 4.34 -0.11
N GLY A 155 -13.41 5.23 0.80
CA GLY A 155 -13.36 5.03 2.27
C GLY A 155 -14.19 3.85 2.82
N GLY A 156 -14.59 2.91 1.96
CA GLY A 156 -14.73 1.52 2.34
C GLY A 156 -13.34 0.99 2.67
N THR A 157 -13.02 1.04 3.97
CA THR A 157 -12.23 -0.02 4.62
C THR A 157 -12.55 -1.37 3.99
N GLY A 158 -11.73 -2.39 4.21
CA GLY A 158 -12.19 -3.78 4.05
C GLY A 158 -13.41 -4.15 4.93
N ALA A 159 -14.46 -3.33 5.04
CA ALA A 159 -15.80 -3.62 5.55
C ALA A 159 -16.43 -4.85 4.89
N ASP A 160 -15.90 -5.32 3.77
CA ASP A 160 -16.28 -6.62 3.19
C ASP A 160 -15.72 -7.83 3.96
N GLY A 161 -14.98 -7.62 5.06
CA GLY A 161 -14.81 -8.64 6.10
C GLY A 161 -14.04 -9.90 5.70
N ALA A 162 -13.51 -9.94 4.47
CA ALA A 162 -12.67 -11.01 3.96
C ALA A 162 -11.20 -10.66 4.22
N ALA A 163 -10.66 -11.13 5.34
CA ALA A 163 -9.21 -11.31 5.45
C ALA A 163 -8.86 -12.56 4.64
N GLU A 164 -8.34 -12.38 3.43
CA GLU A 164 -7.75 -13.46 2.67
C GLU A 164 -6.44 -13.88 3.35
N MET A 165 -6.47 -14.97 4.12
CA MET A 165 -5.27 -15.60 4.65
C MET A 165 -4.75 -16.62 3.64
N VAL A 166 -3.48 -16.45 3.25
CA VAL A 166 -2.77 -17.40 2.39
C VAL A 166 -2.18 -18.48 3.28
N SER A 167 -2.64 -19.73 3.11
CA SER A 167 -1.99 -20.88 3.73
C SER A 167 -0.60 -21.09 3.14
N ALA A 168 0.33 -21.69 3.89
CA ALA A 168 1.66 -22.06 3.41
C ALA A 168 1.65 -22.92 2.12
N GLY A 169 0.50 -23.52 1.77
CA GLY A 169 0.27 -24.23 0.50
C GLY A 169 -0.33 -23.40 -0.65
N GLY A 170 -0.35 -22.07 -0.57
CA GLY A 170 -0.84 -21.20 -1.65
C GLY A 170 -2.37 -21.17 -1.83
N SER A 171 -3.14 -21.88 -1.00
CA SER A 171 -4.59 -21.76 -0.99
C SER A 171 -5.01 -20.52 -0.21
N VAL A 172 -5.76 -19.65 -0.87
CA VAL A 172 -6.42 -18.49 -0.26
C VAL A 172 -7.67 -18.99 0.44
N ARG A 173 -7.72 -18.88 1.77
CA ARG A 173 -8.95 -19.08 2.54
C ARG A 173 -9.48 -17.71 2.96
N VAL A 174 -10.68 -17.38 2.50
CA VAL A 174 -11.45 -16.26 3.02
C VAL A 174 -11.92 -16.65 4.42
N SER A 175 -11.35 -16.05 5.46
CA SER A 175 -11.83 -16.25 6.84
C SER A 175 -12.52 -14.98 7.34
N ALA A 176 -13.66 -15.17 8.01
CA ALA A 176 -14.37 -14.09 8.67
C ALA A 176 -13.49 -13.48 9.76
N ARG A 177 -13.55 -12.15 9.91
CA ARG A 177 -12.81 -11.39 10.93
C ARG A 177 -12.87 -12.01 12.32
N THR A 178 -11.74 -11.98 13.03
CA THR A 178 -11.71 -12.35 14.44
C THR A 178 -12.53 -11.36 15.29
N SER A 179 -12.93 -11.78 16.49
CA SER A 179 -13.64 -10.91 17.44
C SER A 179 -12.87 -9.62 17.74
N ALA A 180 -11.54 -9.71 17.91
CA ALA A 180 -10.66 -8.56 18.17
C ALA A 180 -10.64 -7.55 17.01
N GLN A 181 -10.56 -8.04 15.77
CA GLN A 181 -10.56 -7.18 14.57
C GLN A 181 -11.90 -6.45 14.38
N ARG A 182 -13.02 -7.10 14.73
CA ARG A 182 -14.35 -6.48 14.71
C ARG A 182 -14.48 -5.39 15.77
N GLN A 183 -14.00 -5.64 16.98
CA GLN A 183 -14.02 -4.67 18.07
C GLN A 183 -13.16 -3.43 17.75
N TRP A 184 -11.98 -3.62 17.17
CA TRP A 184 -11.12 -2.52 16.75
C TRP A 184 -11.72 -1.67 15.62
N ALA A 185 -12.31 -2.32 14.60
CA ALA A 185 -12.99 -1.61 13.52
C ALA A 185 -14.21 -0.80 14.03
N ALA A 186 -14.99 -1.37 14.96
CA ALA A 186 -16.10 -0.68 15.59
C ALA A 186 -15.64 0.53 16.43
N ALA A 187 -14.54 0.39 17.17
CA ALA A 187 -13.95 1.49 17.95
C ALA A 187 -13.49 2.64 17.04
N GLN A 188 -12.83 2.35 15.91
CA GLN A 188 -12.44 3.39 14.96
C GLN A 188 -13.63 4.11 14.31
N ALA A 189 -14.69 3.38 13.96
CA ALA A 189 -15.90 3.96 13.39
C ALA A 189 -16.62 4.89 14.39
N ALA A 190 -16.60 4.54 15.68
CA ALA A 190 -17.17 5.36 16.74
C ALA A 190 -16.39 6.66 16.95
N VAL A 191 -15.05 6.62 16.92
CA VAL A 191 -14.19 7.81 17.07
C VAL A 191 -14.34 8.77 15.88
N ARG A 192 -14.53 8.26 14.65
CA ARG A 192 -14.79 9.11 13.47
C ARG A 192 -16.12 9.88 13.55
N ARG A 193 -17.12 9.37 14.29
CA ARG A 193 -18.43 10.03 14.45
C ARG A 193 -18.41 11.17 15.46
N THR A 194 -17.52 11.15 16.45
CA THR A 194 -17.48 12.18 17.51
C THR A 194 -16.70 13.43 17.13
N GLY A 195 -15.94 13.41 16.02
CA GLY A 195 -15.20 14.57 15.50
C GLY A 195 -15.97 15.51 14.55
N ALA A 196 -17.23 15.18 14.20
CA ALA A 196 -18.06 16.06 13.37
C ALA A 196 -18.70 17.13 14.25
N VAL A 197 -18.20 18.37 14.17
CA VAL A 197 -18.80 19.55 14.80
C VAL A 197 -20.24 19.70 14.29
N ASP A 198 -21.21 19.65 15.21
CA ASP A 198 -22.62 19.92 14.90
C ASP A 198 -22.79 21.38 14.42
N PRO A 199 -23.17 21.62 13.15
CA PRO A 199 -23.30 22.97 12.60
C PRO A 199 -24.45 23.77 13.24
N ARG A 200 -25.25 23.17 14.14
CA ARG A 200 -26.35 23.86 14.85
C ARG A 200 -25.93 24.52 16.16
N ARG A 201 -24.67 24.38 16.60
CA ARG A 201 -24.14 25.01 17.83
C ARG A 201 -23.28 26.26 17.56
N ARG A 202 -23.79 27.19 16.76
CA ARG A 202 -23.36 28.60 16.81
C ARG A 202 -24.59 29.50 16.95
N ARG A 203 -24.85 29.90 18.20
CA ARG A 203 -25.55 31.13 18.56
C ARG A 203 -24.82 31.73 19.75
#